data_AF-A0A7S1ILD8-F1
#
_entry.id   AF-A0A7S1ILD8-F1
#
_cell.length_a   1.000
_cell.length_b   1.000
_cell.length_c   1.000
_cell.angle_alpha   90.00
_cell.angle_beta   90.00
_cell.angle_gamma   90.00
#
_symmetry.space_group_name_H-M   'P 1'
#
loop_
_entity.id
_entity.type
_entity.pdbx_description
1 polymer ?
#
loop_
_entity_poly.entity_id
_entity_poly.type
_entity_poly.pdbx_seq_one_letter_code
_entity_poly.pdbx_strand_id
1 'polypeptide(L)'
;EQSNFTVRLNSKPAAAVRVQVISADTTEVIVTPSNFTFHPEDWRTRQTVIATGKRDSVVDNNQLVSIFLISESEDVQYSNLQYEIIATNKDIDVAGLMVSTETVITTEAGGQ
;
A
#
# COMPACT_ATOMS: atom_id res chain seq x y z
N GLU A 1 5.82 -6.02 -3.18
CA GLU A 1 5.13 -7.24 -2.67
C GLU A 1 3.61 -7.00 -2.62
N GLN A 2 2.79 -8.01 -2.30
CA GLN A 2 1.34 -7.85 -2.17
C GLN A 2 0.86 -8.31 -0.79
N SER A 3 -0.06 -7.56 -0.21
CA SER A 3 -0.83 -7.93 0.97
C SER A 3 -2.32 -7.72 0.68
N ASN A 4 -3.20 -8.40 1.41
CA ASN A 4 -4.64 -8.23 1.24
C ASN A 4 -5.34 -8.12 2.59
N PHE A 5 -6.46 -7.40 2.60
CA PHE A 5 -7.37 -7.31 3.73
C PHE A 5 -8.81 -7.39 3.23
N THR A 6 -9.73 -7.74 4.14
CA THR A 6 -11.14 -7.89 3.79
C THR A 6 -12.00 -6.86 4.52
N VAL A 7 -13.02 -6.37 3.84
CA VAL A 7 -14.01 -5.42 4.36
C VAL A 7 -15.39 -6.08 4.31
N ARG A 8 -16.22 -5.84 5.32
CA ARG A 8 -17.64 -6.22 5.37
C ARG A 8 -18.41 -5.23 6.24
N LEU A 9 -19.73 -5.15 6.07
CA LEU A 9 -20.57 -4.38 6.98
C LEU A 9 -20.91 -5.21 8.24
N ASN A 10 -21.15 -4.53 9.37
CA ASN A 10 -21.47 -5.18 10.64
C ASN A 10 -22.98 -5.41 10.83
N SER A 11 -23.81 -4.69 10.09
CA SER A 11 -25.26 -4.89 10.04
C SER A 11 -25.78 -4.71 8.60
N LYS A 12 -27.03 -5.11 8.35
CA LYS A 12 -27.69 -4.89 7.07
C LYS A 12 -27.96 -3.38 6.88
N PRO A 13 -27.49 -2.74 5.80
CA PRO A 13 -27.79 -1.34 5.53
C PRO A 13 -29.20 -1.18 4.94
N ALA A 14 -29.79 0.00 5.11
CA ALA A 14 -31.07 0.37 4.51
C ALA A 14 -30.95 0.76 3.03
N ALA A 15 -29.76 1.17 2.58
CA ALA A 15 -29.43 1.55 1.22
C ALA A 15 -28.06 0.96 0.80
N ALA A 16 -27.69 1.12 -0.47
CA ALA A 16 -26.36 0.70 -0.92
C ALA A 16 -25.26 1.54 -0.24
N VAL A 17 -24.16 0.90 0.12
CA VAL A 17 -23.00 1.53 0.77
C VAL A 17 -21.82 1.43 -0.19
N ARG A 18 -21.44 2.54 -0.79
CA ARG A 18 -20.24 2.62 -1.63
C ARG A 18 -19.04 2.90 -0.73
N VAL A 19 -18.01 2.06 -0.82
CA VAL A 19 -16.76 2.23 -0.09
C VAL A 19 -15.66 2.61 -1.09
N GLN A 20 -15.04 3.76 -0.88
CA GLN A 20 -13.84 4.18 -1.58
C GLN A 20 -12.61 3.71 -0.78
N VAL A 21 -11.57 3.27 -1.48
CA VAL A 21 -10.28 2.86 -0.90
C VAL A 21 -9.19 3.72 -1.52
N ILE A 22 -8.49 4.48 -0.68
CA ILE A 22 -7.53 5.50 -1.11
C ILE A 22 -6.20 5.21 -0.43
N SER A 23 -5.13 5.11 -1.21
CA SER A 23 -3.77 5.13 -0.67
C SER A 23 -3.31 6.58 -0.51
N ALA A 24 -2.73 6.93 0.64
CA ALA A 24 -2.11 8.24 0.87
C ALA A 24 -0.88 8.47 -0.03
N ASP A 25 -0.23 7.38 -0.43
CA ASP A 25 0.90 7.39 -1.34
C ASP A 25 0.80 6.25 -2.36
N THR A 26 0.58 6.61 -3.63
CA THR A 26 0.49 5.65 -4.75
C THR A 26 1.80 5.42 -5.49
N THR A 27 2.87 6.18 -5.16
CA THR A 27 4.23 5.83 -5.57
C THR A 27 4.76 4.68 -4.73
N GLU A 28 4.26 4.54 -3.51
CA GLU A 28 4.59 3.44 -2.60
C GLU A 28 3.60 2.28 -2.64
N VAL A 29 2.30 2.53 -2.45
CA VAL A 29 1.28 1.47 -2.35
C VAL A 29 0.10 1.75 -3.27
N ILE A 30 -0.20 0.83 -4.18
CA ILE A 30 -1.44 0.83 -4.97
C ILE A 30 -2.46 -0.10 -4.32
N VAL A 31 -3.71 0.33 -4.23
CA VAL A 31 -4.84 -0.49 -3.76
C VAL A 31 -5.74 -0.92 -4.92
N THR A 32 -6.25 -2.14 -4.89
CA THR A 32 -7.20 -2.64 -5.88
C THR A 32 -8.20 -3.62 -5.24
N PRO A 33 -9.52 -3.46 -5.47
CA PRO A 33 -10.15 -2.35 -6.19
C PRO A 33 -10.09 -1.03 -5.39
N SER A 34 -10.13 0.11 -6.09
CA SER A 34 -10.17 1.45 -5.47
C SER A 34 -11.55 1.83 -4.92
N ASN A 35 -12.59 1.06 -5.26
CA ASN A 35 -13.91 1.18 -4.69
C ASN A 35 -14.71 -0.11 -4.91
N PHE A 36 -15.71 -0.33 -4.06
CA PHE A 36 -16.71 -1.37 -4.21
C PHE A 36 -17.99 -0.96 -3.48
N THR A 37 -19.09 -1.64 -3.79
CA THR A 37 -20.40 -1.34 -3.20
C THR A 37 -20.92 -2.56 -2.48
N PHE A 38 -21.46 -2.36 -1.28
CA PHE A 38 -22.33 -3.33 -0.62
C PHE A 38 -23.78 -2.96 -0.88
N HIS A 39 -24.58 -3.94 -1.26
CA HIS A 39 -26.02 -3.84 -1.31
C HIS A 39 -26.66 -4.48 -0.07
N PRO A 40 -27.91 -4.12 0.28
CA PRO A 40 -28.62 -4.70 1.42
C PRO A 40 -28.74 -6.24 1.38
N GLU A 41 -28.64 -6.87 0.21
CA GLU A 41 -28.68 -8.32 0.02
C GLU A 41 -27.33 -9.03 0.28
N ASP A 42 -26.20 -8.33 0.08
CA ASP A 42 -24.85 -8.92 0.12
C ASP A 42 -23.91 -8.25 1.14
N TRP A 43 -24.44 -7.37 2.01
CA TRP A 43 -23.71 -6.61 3.04
C TRP A 43 -22.70 -7.41 3.90
N ARG A 44 -22.96 -8.72 4.08
CA ARG A 44 -22.14 -9.64 4.88
C ARG A 44 -21.07 -10.38 4.07
N THR A 45 -21.13 -10.30 2.75
CA THR A 45 -20.13 -10.86 1.84
C THR A 45 -18.85 -10.07 2.00
N ARG A 46 -17.70 -10.75 2.17
CA ARG A 46 -16.43 -10.06 2.36
C ARG A 46 -15.90 -9.57 1.00
N GLN A 47 -15.61 -8.29 0.91
CA GLN A 47 -14.91 -7.69 -0.22
C GLN A 47 -13.41 -7.69 0.08
N THR A 48 -12.61 -8.22 -0.84
CA THR A 48 -11.15 -8.30 -0.67
C THR A 48 -10.49 -7.12 -1.37
N VAL A 49 -9.59 -6.44 -0.66
CA VAL A 49 -8.74 -5.38 -1.18
C VAL A 49 -7.30 -5.87 -1.15
N ILE A 50 -6.61 -5.70 -2.28
CA ILE A 50 -5.20 -6.02 -2.45
C ILE A 50 -4.42 -4.71 -2.41
N ALA A 51 -3.49 -4.61 -1.48
CA ALA A 51 -2.48 -3.56 -1.41
C ALA A 51 -1.18 -4.09 -2.02
N THR A 52 -0.72 -3.45 -3.09
CA THR A 52 0.50 -3.79 -3.81
C THR A 52 1.55 -2.72 -3.53
N GLY A 53 2.62 -3.10 -2.83
CA GLY A 53 3.81 -2.27 -2.68
C GLY A 53 4.53 -2.20 -4.02
N LYS A 54 4.81 -0.98 -4.49
CA LYS A 54 5.68 -0.73 -5.63
C LYS A 54 7.12 -0.88 -5.19
N ARG A 55 7.91 -1.50 -6.06
CA ARG A 55 9.35 -1.49 -5.94
C ARG A 55 9.84 -0.25 -6.65
N ASP A 56 10.63 0.58 -5.99
CA ASP A 56 11.45 1.58 -6.67
C ASP A 56 12.92 1.13 -6.64
N SER A 57 13.86 2.02 -6.89
CA SER A 57 15.29 1.71 -6.86
C SER A 57 16.04 2.64 -5.92
N VAL A 58 15.31 3.25 -4.99
CA VAL A 58 15.81 4.25 -4.07
C VAL A 58 15.96 3.57 -2.71
N VAL A 59 17.12 3.74 -2.08
CA VAL A 59 17.28 3.33 -0.69
C VAL A 59 16.65 4.42 0.18
N ASP A 60 15.42 4.20 0.61
CA ASP A 60 14.62 5.18 1.35
C ASP A 60 14.11 4.66 2.71
N ASN A 61 14.46 3.43 3.09
CA ASN A 61 13.94 2.67 4.24
C ASN A 61 12.46 2.28 4.08
N ASN A 62 11.95 1.48 5.02
CA ASN A 62 10.55 1.08 5.00
C ASN A 62 9.60 2.29 5.02
N GLN A 63 8.77 2.42 3.99
CA GLN A 63 7.75 3.46 3.91
C GLN A 63 6.45 2.99 4.57
N LEU A 64 5.91 3.81 5.48
CA LEU A 64 4.58 3.60 6.05
C LEU A 64 3.55 4.37 5.23
N VAL A 65 2.53 3.68 4.73
CA VAL A 65 1.49 4.27 3.89
C VAL A 65 0.12 4.05 4.51
N SER A 66 -0.59 5.13 4.76
CA SER A 66 -1.99 5.09 5.19
C SER A 66 -2.91 4.75 4.03
N ILE A 67 -3.81 3.79 4.26
CA ILE A 67 -4.90 3.44 3.35
C ILE A 67 -6.21 3.81 4.03
N PHE A 68 -6.96 4.71 3.41
CA PHE A 68 -8.25 5.19 3.90
C PHE A 68 -9.40 4.46 3.22
N LEU A 69 -10.39 4.07 4.01
CA LEU A 69 -11.68 3.59 3.56
C LEU A 69 -12.73 4.63 3.92
N ILE A 70 -13.47 5.11 2.93
CA ILE A 70 -14.52 6.13 3.13
C ILE A 70 -15.84 5.60 2.57
N SER A 71 -16.88 5.61 3.39
CA SER A 71 -18.21 5.14 2.97
C SER A 71 -19.13 6.28 2.55
N GLU A 72 -19.95 6.02 1.55
CA GLU A 72 -21.00 6.90 1.05
C GLU A 72 -22.30 6.10 0.92
N SER A 73 -23.37 6.57 1.55
CA SER A 73 -24.69 5.92 1.52
C SER A 73 -25.81 6.91 1.86
N GLU A 74 -27.02 6.60 1.38
CA GLU A 74 -28.27 7.22 1.84
C GLU A 74 -28.69 6.70 3.22
N ASP A 75 -28.19 5.54 3.65
CA ASP A 75 -28.31 5.11 5.04
C ASP A 75 -27.36 5.94 5.90
N VAL A 76 -27.93 6.82 6.73
CA VAL A 76 -27.18 7.74 7.60
C VAL A 76 -26.23 7.03 8.55
N GLN A 77 -26.49 5.76 8.90
CA GLN A 77 -25.59 4.97 9.76
C GLN A 77 -24.31 4.55 9.02
N TYR A 78 -24.36 4.50 7.69
CA TYR A 78 -23.26 4.12 6.80
C TYR A 78 -22.73 5.28 5.95
N SER A 79 -23.17 6.51 6.23
CA SER A 79 -22.74 7.71 5.52
C SER A 79 -21.49 8.31 6.17
N ASN A 80 -20.47 8.63 5.37
CA ASN A 80 -19.23 9.30 5.79
C ASN A 80 -18.46 8.57 6.91
N LEU A 81 -18.54 7.24 6.99
CA LEU A 81 -17.64 6.50 7.89
C LEU A 81 -16.24 6.50 7.29
N GLN A 82 -15.24 6.66 8.15
CA GLN A 82 -13.84 6.62 7.76
C GLN A 82 -13.08 5.59 8.60
N TYR A 83 -12.23 4.81 7.94
CA TYR A 83 -11.30 3.88 8.57
C TYR A 83 -9.92 4.02 7.96
N GLU A 84 -8.88 3.84 8.78
CA GLU A 84 -7.48 3.92 8.35
C GLU A 84 -6.78 2.59 8.63
N ILE A 85 -6.02 2.12 7.65
CA ILE A 85 -5.14 0.96 7.74
C ILE A 85 -3.73 1.42 7.42
N ILE A 86 -2.76 1.04 8.24
CA ILE A 86 -1.35 1.31 7.97
C ILE A 86 -0.75 0.12 7.22
N ALA A 87 -0.26 0.38 6.01
CA ALA A 87 0.57 -0.54 5.25
C ALA A 87 2.06 -0.18 5.42
N THR A 88 2.93 -1.18 5.35
CA THR A 88 4.38 -0.98 5.32
C THR A 88 4.92 -1.50 3.99
N ASN A 89 5.47 -0.63 3.16
CA ASN A 89 6.31 -1.03 2.03
C ASN A 89 7.71 -1.28 2.58
N LYS A 90 8.26 -2.48 2.37
CA LYS A 90 9.58 -2.83 2.89
C LYS A 90 10.64 -2.48 1.86
N ASP A 91 11.63 -1.70 2.29
CA ASP A 91 12.81 -1.45 1.50
C ASP A 91 13.67 -2.73 1.45
N ILE A 92 13.92 -3.20 0.24
CA ILE A 92 14.74 -4.38 -0.05
C ILE A 92 15.99 -4.01 -0.83
N ASP A 93 16.19 -2.73 -1.11
CA ASP A 93 17.35 -2.22 -1.82
C ASP A 93 18.46 -1.89 -0.80
N VAL A 94 19.70 -2.19 -1.16
CA VAL A 94 20.84 -2.08 -0.26
C VAL A 94 21.77 -0.98 -0.74
N ALA A 95 22.01 0.02 0.10
CA ALA A 95 23.05 1.00 -0.17
C ALA A 95 24.43 0.32 -0.12
N GLY A 96 25.17 0.35 -1.22
CA GLY A 96 26.48 -0.26 -1.29
C GLY A 96 27.35 0.30 -2.41
N LEU A 97 28.66 0.37 -2.16
CA LEU A 97 29.68 0.58 -3.17
C LEU A 97 30.06 -0.77 -3.76
N MET A 98 29.77 -0.98 -5.04
CA MET A 98 30.23 -2.16 -5.77
C MET A 98 31.63 -1.87 -6.32
N VAL A 99 32.66 -2.34 -5.61
CA VAL A 99 34.05 -2.22 -6.05
C VAL A 99 34.39 -3.43 -6.90
N SER A 100 34.55 -3.25 -8.21
CA SER A 100 34.79 -4.36 -9.15
C SER A 100 36.19 -4.95 -9.05
N THR A 101 37.11 -4.30 -8.35
CA THR A 101 38.53 -4.69 -8.24
C THR A 101 39.03 -4.47 -6.82
N GLU A 102 39.27 -5.55 -6.07
CA GLU A 102 39.84 -5.49 -4.72
C GLU A 102 41.36 -5.25 -4.71
N THR A 103 42.00 -5.26 -5.88
CA THR A 103 43.44 -5.06 -6.02
C THR A 103 43.76 -3.85 -6.88
N VAL A 104 44.22 -2.79 -6.21
CA VAL A 104 44.91 -1.67 -6.83
C VAL A 104 46.40 -1.91 -6.63
N ILE A 105 47.10 -2.40 -7.66
CA ILE A 105 48.56 -2.45 -7.65
C ILE A 105 49.05 -1.10 -8.16
N THR A 106 49.70 -0.32 -7.29
CA THR A 106 50.45 0.88 -7.69
C THR A 106 51.94 0.56 -7.69
N THR A 107 52.71 1.24 -8.52
CA THR A 107 54.18 1.14 -8.52
C THR A 107 54.71 2.56 -8.72
N GLU A 108 55.55 3.05 -7.81
CA GLU A 108 56.39 4.21 -8.10
C GLU A 108 57.53 3.76 -9.03
N ALA A 109 57.22 3.59 -10.31
CA ALA A 109 58.27 3.50 -11.32
C ALA A 109 58.80 4.91 -11.59
N GLY A 110 59.69 5.38 -10.71
CA GLY A 110 60.29 6.70 -10.81
C GLY A 110 61.45 6.94 -9.85
N GLY A 111 62.21 5.90 -9.49
CA GLY A 111 63.51 6.09 -8.87
C GLY A 111 64.57 6.41 -9.93
N GLN A 112 64.93 7.68 -10.06
CA GLN A 112 66.32 8.17 -10.05
C GLN A 112 66.38 9.68 -9.84
#